data_AF-A0A7C1T802-F1
#
_entry.id   AF-A0A7C1T802-F1
#
_cell.length_a   1.000
_cell.length_b   1.000
_cell.length_c   1.000
_cell.angle_alpha   90.00
_cell.angle_beta   90.00
_cell.angle_gamma   90.00
#
_symmetry.space_group_name_H-M   'P 1'
#
loop_
_entity.id
_entity.type
_entity.pdbx_description
1 polymer ?
#
loop_
_entity_poly.entity_id
_entity_poly.type
_entity_poly.pdbx_seq_one_letter_code
_entity_poly.pdbx_strand_id
1 'polypeptide(L)'
;MDRQEIIHRVKKILEDAGFNVSEECNLKDVGFDLIARREKDVLILKILTNIDAFTDQVARDLKSLACLLKASLILVGEKDGSAKLEDDVVYFRNGIPTITPNTLKNYLVHNLPIQVYAAPGGFY
;
A
#
# COMPACT_ATOMS: atom_id res chain seq x y z
N MET A 1 13.50 7.12 -1.09
CA MET A 1 14.24 5.86 -0.94
C MET A 1 14.30 5.15 -2.29
N ASP A 2 15.24 4.22 -2.48
CA ASP A 2 15.12 3.29 -3.60
C ASP A 2 13.90 2.40 -3.39
N ARG A 3 13.26 1.94 -4.48
CA ARG A 3 12.05 1.13 -4.37
C ARG A 3 12.29 -0.15 -3.58
N GLN A 4 13.46 -0.78 -3.72
CA GLN A 4 13.79 -2.01 -2.99
C GLN A 4 13.88 -1.77 -1.48
N GLU A 5 14.41 -0.62 -1.06
CA GLU A 5 14.44 -0.24 0.36
C GLU A 5 13.03 -0.06 0.92
N ILE A 6 12.09 0.48 0.14
CA ILE A 6 10.69 0.62 0.55
C ILE A 6 10.06 -0.75 0.72
N ILE A 7 10.27 -1.68 -0.22
CA ILE A 7 9.73 -3.04 -0.14
C ILE A 7 10.25 -3.76 1.11
N HIS A 8 11.56 -3.72 1.33
CA HIS A 8 12.16 -4.33 2.52
C HIS A 8 11.61 -3.72 3.82
N ARG A 9 11.47 -2.39 3.87
CA ARG A 9 10.88 -1.70 5.03
C ARG A 9 9.43 -2.12 5.25
N VAL A 10 8.61 -2.21 4.19
CA VAL A 10 7.20 -2.63 4.26
C VAL A 10 7.09 -4.08 4.71
N LYS A 11 7.92 -4.98 4.17
CA LYS A 11 7.98 -6.40 4.58
C LYS A 11 8.23 -6.51 6.09
N LYS A 12 9.24 -5.80 6.60
CA LYS A 12 9.55 -5.77 8.04
C LYS A 12 8.40 -5.22 8.89
N ILE A 13 7.74 -4.15 8.46
CA ILE A 13 6.57 -3.59 9.17
C ILE A 13 5.44 -4.61 9.27
N LEU A 14 5.16 -5.32 8.18
CA LEU A 14 4.12 -6.35 8.14
C LEU A 14 4.48 -7.54 9.06
N GLU A 15 5.74 -7.98 9.04
CA GLU A 15 6.26 -9.02 9.95
C GLU A 15 6.15 -8.60 11.43
N ASP A 16 6.57 -7.37 11.76
CA ASP A 16 6.45 -6.79 13.11
C ASP A 16 4.99 -6.68 13.56
N ALA A 17 4.04 -6.51 12.63
CA ALA A 17 2.60 -6.51 12.87
C ALA A 17 1.97 -7.92 12.92
N GLY A 18 2.78 -8.98 12.82
CA GLY A 18 2.33 -10.37 12.91
C GLY A 18 1.76 -10.95 11.62
N PHE A 19 2.01 -10.34 10.46
CA PHE A 19 1.65 -10.94 9.18
C PHE A 19 2.72 -11.95 8.74
N ASN A 20 2.27 -13.04 8.12
CA ASN A 20 3.12 -13.86 7.25
C ASN A 20 3.17 -13.20 5.87
N VAL A 21 4.36 -12.82 5.41
CA VAL A 21 4.57 -12.06 4.18
C VAL A 21 5.18 -12.96 3.11
N SER A 22 4.67 -12.86 1.89
CA SER A 22 5.21 -13.59 0.73
C SER A 22 6.62 -13.10 0.39
N GLU A 23 7.31 -13.89 -0.45
CA GLU A 23 8.43 -13.35 -1.21
C GLU A 23 7.96 -12.27 -2.19
N GLU A 24 8.90 -11.42 -2.60
CA GLU A 24 8.64 -10.33 -3.53
C GLU A 24 8.20 -10.86 -4.89
N CYS A 25 7.04 -10.38 -5.37
CA CYS A 25 6.58 -10.71 -6.70
C CYS A 25 7.29 -9.82 -7.73
N ASN A 26 8.28 -10.39 -8.42
CA ASN A 26 9.05 -9.68 -9.46
C ASN A 26 8.50 -9.89 -10.88
N LEU A 27 7.28 -10.41 -11.00
CA LEU A 27 6.62 -10.64 -12.29
C LEU A 27 5.95 -9.36 -12.78
N LYS A 28 6.44 -8.82 -13.91
CA LYS A 28 5.94 -7.56 -14.50
C LYS A 28 4.42 -7.54 -14.71
N ASP A 29 3.83 -8.70 -15.03
CA ASP A 29 2.41 -8.79 -15.41
C ASP A 29 1.46 -8.94 -14.22
N VAL A 30 1.99 -9.18 -13.01
CA VAL A 30 1.17 -9.52 -11.84
C VAL A 30 0.65 -8.28 -11.10
N GLY A 31 1.27 -7.13 -11.30
CA GLY A 31 0.76 -5.83 -10.84
C GLY A 31 0.93 -5.53 -9.34
N PHE A 32 1.09 -6.52 -8.46
CA PHE A 32 1.38 -6.34 -7.02
C PHE A 32 2.82 -6.73 -6.67
N ASP A 33 3.26 -6.39 -5.46
CA ASP A 33 4.63 -6.64 -4.99
C ASP A 33 4.70 -7.63 -3.82
N LEU A 34 3.77 -7.52 -2.87
CA LEU A 34 3.70 -8.40 -1.71
C LEU A 34 2.27 -8.86 -1.46
N ILE A 35 2.13 -10.08 -0.95
CA ILE A 35 0.92 -10.55 -0.28
C ILE A 35 1.28 -10.78 1.18
N ALA A 36 0.42 -10.32 2.08
CA ALA A 36 0.58 -10.53 3.52
C ALA A 36 -0.69 -11.11 4.11
N ARG A 37 -0.57 -12.07 5.04
CA ARG A 37 -1.70 -12.71 5.69
C ARG A 37 -1.55 -12.72 7.21
N ARG A 38 -2.60 -12.31 7.91
CA ARG A 38 -2.73 -12.45 9.37
C ARG A 38 -4.12 -12.98 9.69
N GLU A 39 -4.19 -14.21 10.19
CA GLU A 39 -5.46 -14.93 10.41
C GLU A 39 -6.35 -15.00 9.15
N LYS A 40 -7.45 -14.23 9.14
CA LYS A 40 -8.41 -14.11 8.04
C LYS A 40 -8.13 -12.90 7.15
N ASP A 41 -7.30 -11.97 7.60
CA ASP A 41 -6.94 -10.78 6.85
C ASP A 41 -5.89 -11.12 5.80
N VAL A 42 -6.19 -10.81 4.55
CA VAL A 42 -5.26 -10.92 3.42
C VAL A 42 -5.07 -9.52 2.86
N LEU A 43 -3.82 -9.10 2.70
CA LEU A 43 -3.43 -7.84 2.09
C LEU A 43 -2.71 -8.12 0.78
N ILE A 44 -3.12 -7.42 -0.27
CA ILE A 44 -2.36 -7.29 -1.51
C ILE A 44 -1.74 -5.89 -1.48
N LEU A 45 -0.42 -5.80 -1.60
CA LEU A 45 0.30 -4.54 -1.57
C LEU A 45 0.95 -4.24 -2.91
N LYS A 46 0.70 -3.03 -3.40
CA LYS A 46 1.49 -2.42 -4.48
C LYS A 46 2.37 -1.35 -3.86
N ILE A 47 3.66 -1.36 -4.19
CA ILE A 47 4.70 -0.50 -3.63
C ILE A 47 5.39 0.26 -4.75
N LEU A 48 5.32 1.58 -4.68
CA LEU A 48 5.87 2.51 -5.69
C LEU A 48 6.58 3.68 -4.99
N THR A 49 7.74 4.09 -5.49
CA THR A 49 8.35 5.35 -5.02
C THR A 49 7.46 6.54 -5.38
N ASN A 50 6.98 6.60 -6.63
CA ASN A 50 6.00 7.60 -7.10
C ASN A 50 4.67 6.91 -7.45
N ILE A 51 3.60 7.29 -6.76
CA ILE A 51 2.26 6.69 -6.94
C ILE A 51 1.62 7.06 -8.28
N ASP A 52 2.13 8.07 -9.00
CA ASP A 52 1.67 8.41 -10.35
C ASP A 52 1.85 7.27 -11.35
N ALA A 53 2.83 6.40 -11.12
CA ALA A 53 3.06 5.22 -11.95
C ALA A 53 1.94 4.17 -11.81
N PHE A 54 1.03 4.32 -10.85
CA PHE A 54 -0.12 3.44 -10.68
C PHE A 54 -1.23 3.79 -11.66
N THR A 55 -1.42 2.93 -12.66
CA THR A 55 -2.40 3.14 -13.74
C THR A 55 -3.77 2.57 -13.39
N ASP A 56 -4.82 3.09 -14.04
CA ASP A 56 -6.19 2.59 -13.89
C ASP A 56 -6.34 1.13 -14.31
N GLN A 57 -5.57 0.69 -15.32
CA GLN A 57 -5.59 -0.70 -15.78
C GLN A 57 -5.08 -1.64 -14.68
N VAL A 58 -3.91 -1.36 -14.11
CA VAL A 58 -3.35 -2.14 -12.99
C VAL A 58 -4.30 -2.11 -11.79
N ALA A 59 -4.92 -0.96 -11.51
CA ALA A 59 -5.91 -0.86 -10.43
C ALA A 59 -7.12 -1.77 -10.65
N ARG A 60 -7.68 -1.84 -11.86
CA ARG A 60 -8.81 -2.74 -12.18
C ARG A 60 -8.44 -4.21 -12.02
N ASP A 61 -7.26 -4.60 -12.50
CA ASP A 61 -6.80 -5.98 -12.44
C ASP A 61 -6.58 -6.42 -10.98
N LEU A 62 -5.91 -5.57 -10.18
CA LEU A 62 -5.69 -5.85 -8.77
C LEU A 62 -6.97 -5.79 -7.92
N LYS A 63 -7.93 -4.91 -8.23
CA LYS A 63 -9.25 -4.91 -7.57
C LYS A 63 -9.99 -6.22 -7.81
N SER A 64 -9.92 -6.74 -9.03
CA SER A 64 -10.53 -8.02 -9.39
C SER A 64 -9.88 -9.17 -8.62
N LEU A 65 -8.55 -9.19 -8.55
CA LEU A 65 -7.79 -10.16 -7.75
C LEU A 65 -8.14 -10.06 -6.25
N ALA A 66 -8.18 -8.84 -5.70
CA ALA A 66 -8.52 -8.59 -4.30
C ALA A 66 -9.94 -9.10 -3.97
N CYS A 67 -10.91 -8.84 -4.86
CA CYS A 67 -12.27 -9.34 -4.71
C CYS A 67 -12.32 -10.88 -4.70
N LEU A 68 -11.61 -11.54 -5.61
CA LEU A 68 -11.55 -13.00 -5.70
C LEU A 68 -10.94 -13.63 -4.44
N LEU A 69 -9.89 -13.01 -3.90
CA LEU A 69 -9.17 -13.51 -2.73
C LEU A 69 -9.77 -13.03 -1.40
N LYS A 70 -10.82 -12.21 -1.43
CA LYS A 70 -11.36 -11.50 -0.26
C LYS A 70 -10.27 -10.75 0.51
N ALA A 71 -9.34 -10.15 -0.23
CA ALA A 71 -8.20 -9.41 0.28
C ALA A 71 -8.46 -7.90 0.25
N SER A 72 -7.80 -7.17 1.14
CA SER A 72 -7.71 -5.70 1.03
C SER A 72 -6.54 -5.34 0.12
N LEU A 73 -6.75 -4.38 -0.77
CA LEU A 73 -5.72 -3.84 -1.66
C LEU A 73 -5.25 -2.48 -1.15
N ILE A 74 -3.95 -2.34 -0.92
CA ILE A 74 -3.33 -1.10 -0.41
C ILE A 74 -2.18 -0.70 -1.34
N LEU A 75 -2.14 0.58 -1.69
CA LEU A 75 -1.00 1.19 -2.36
C LEU A 75 -0.09 1.85 -1.31
N VAL A 76 1.20 1.53 -1.34
CA VAL A 76 2.21 2.15 -0.49
C VAL A 76 3.17 2.94 -1.35
N GLY A 77 3.39 4.21 -1.02
CA GLY A 77 4.38 5.03 -1.72
C GLY A 77 4.87 6.23 -0.95
N GLU A 78 5.82 6.96 -1.54
CA GLU A 78 6.46 8.10 -0.86
C GLU A 78 6.04 9.47 -1.42
N LYS A 79 5.64 9.53 -2.69
CA LYS A 79 5.31 10.79 -3.36
C LYS A 79 4.25 10.63 -4.44
N ASP A 80 3.57 11.73 -4.73
CA ASP A 80 2.69 11.96 -5.88
C ASP A 80 3.33 13.06 -6.75
N GLY A 81 3.79 12.70 -7.94
CA GLY A 81 4.61 13.57 -8.78
C GLY A 81 5.90 14.03 -8.09
N SER A 82 5.97 15.33 -7.80
CA SER A 82 7.07 15.97 -7.05
C SER A 82 6.77 16.17 -5.56
N ALA A 83 5.52 16.02 -5.13
CA ALA A 83 5.11 16.26 -3.75
C ALA A 83 5.21 14.98 -2.92
N LYS A 84 5.79 15.06 -1.72
CA LYS A 84 5.80 13.92 -0.79
C LYS A 84 4.38 13.68 -0.26
N LEU A 85 4.05 12.42 -0.04
CA LEU A 85 2.86 12.06 0.72
C LEU A 85 3.13 12.34 2.20
N GLU A 86 2.14 12.90 2.88
CA GLU A 86 2.22 13.16 4.31
C GLU A 86 1.95 11.88 5.10
N ASP A 87 2.64 11.75 6.22
CA ASP A 87 2.42 10.65 7.16
C ASP A 87 1.08 10.81 7.89
N ASP A 88 0.49 9.68 8.30
CA ASP A 88 -0.80 9.58 8.98
C ASP A 88 -2.02 10.08 8.17
N VAL A 89 -1.82 10.33 6.87
CA VAL A 89 -2.85 10.66 5.88
C VAL A 89 -3.13 9.47 4.95
N VAL A 90 -4.40 9.24 4.63
CA VAL A 90 -4.82 8.31 3.57
C VAL A 90 -5.24 9.07 2.32
N TYR A 91 -4.51 8.83 1.23
CA TYR A 91 -4.84 9.30 -0.11
C TYR A 91 -5.62 8.22 -0.87
N PHE A 92 -6.20 8.58 -2.01
CA PHE A 92 -6.79 7.61 -2.92
C PHE A 92 -6.24 7.78 -4.33
N ARG A 93 -5.62 6.73 -4.87
CA ARG A 93 -5.22 6.66 -6.28
C ARG A 93 -6.03 5.58 -6.98
N ASN A 94 -6.76 5.97 -8.03
CA ASN A 94 -7.63 5.08 -8.79
C ASN A 94 -8.62 4.31 -7.89
N GLY A 95 -9.08 4.94 -6.81
CA GLY A 95 -9.97 4.34 -5.80
C GLY A 95 -9.32 3.28 -4.90
N ILE A 96 -7.99 3.29 -4.76
CA ILE A 96 -7.23 2.43 -3.85
C ILE A 96 -6.66 3.28 -2.70
N PRO A 97 -6.83 2.88 -1.43
CA PRO A 97 -6.22 3.57 -0.31
C PRO A 97 -4.70 3.56 -0.47
N THR A 98 -4.12 4.76 -0.38
CA THR A 98 -2.72 5.04 -0.67
C THR A 98 -2.08 5.73 0.52
N ILE A 99 -1.01 5.14 1.06
CA ILE A 99 -0.39 5.59 2.32
C ILE A 99 1.13 5.53 2.24
N THR A 100 1.81 6.21 3.17
CA THR A 100 3.26 6.09 3.32
C THR A 100 3.64 4.81 4.08
N PRO A 101 4.89 4.32 3.96
CA PRO A 101 5.39 3.27 4.84
C PRO A 101 5.31 3.64 6.33
N ASN A 102 5.37 4.93 6.67
CA ASN A 102 5.26 5.36 8.06
C ASN A 102 3.82 5.26 8.57
N THR A 103 2.84 5.71 7.78
CA THR A 103 1.41 5.53 8.08
C THR A 103 1.07 4.04 8.24
N LEU A 104 1.62 3.18 7.36
CA LEU A 104 1.43 1.72 7.46
C LEU A 104 1.94 1.19 8.81
N LYS A 105 3.14 1.62 9.24
CA LYS A 105 3.74 1.23 10.52
C LYS A 105 2.91 1.72 11.70
N ASN A 106 2.56 3.00 11.69
CA ASN A 106 1.76 3.63 12.76
C ASN A 106 0.43 2.91 12.93
N TYR A 107 -0.24 2.59 11.83
CA TYR A 107 -1.52 1.90 11.85
C TYR A 107 -1.39 0.43 12.30
N LEU A 108 -0.48 -0.35 11.69
CA LEU A 108 -0.43 -1.80 11.93
C LEU A 108 0.34 -2.23 13.18
N VAL A 109 1.40 -1.51 13.54
CA VAL A 109 2.30 -1.86 14.65
C VAL A 109 1.97 -1.06 15.90
N HIS A 110 1.71 0.24 15.75
CA HIS A 110 1.47 1.13 16.88
C HIS A 110 -0.03 1.31 17.20
N ASN A 111 -0.93 0.72 16.41
CA ASN A 111 -2.38 0.85 16.54
C ASN A 111 -2.84 2.34 16.60
N LEU A 112 -2.14 3.22 15.89
CA LEU A 112 -2.50 4.63 15.81
C LEU A 112 -3.61 4.82 14.76
N PRO A 113 -4.67 5.58 15.08
CA PRO A 113 -5.73 5.85 14.13
C PRO A 113 -5.24 6.74 12.98
N ILE A 114 -5.79 6.52 11.79
CA ILE A 114 -5.63 7.42 10.65
C ILE A 114 -6.28 8.76 11.00
N GLN A 115 -5.55 9.86 10.80
CA GLN A 115 -6.01 11.18 11.25
C GLN A 115 -6.78 11.94 10.17
N VAL A 116 -6.47 11.71 8.90
CA VAL A 116 -6.95 12.55 7.79
C VAL A 116 -7.10 11.76 6.50
N TYR A 117 -8.13 12.07 5.71
CA TYR A 117 -8.31 11.58 4.34
C TYR A 117 -8.09 12.70 3.32
N ALA A 118 -7.28 12.45 2.30
CA ALA A 118 -7.06 13.38 1.19
C ALA A 118 -7.89 13.00 -0.03
N ALA A 119 -8.71 13.94 -0.50
CA ALA A 119 -9.51 13.82 -1.72
C ALA A 119 -9.49 15.13 -2.52
N PRO A 120 -9.93 15.15 -3.78
CA PRO A 120 -10.08 16.40 -4.52
C PRO A 120 -10.90 17.42 -3.71
N GLY A 121 -10.32 18.60 -3.45
CA GLY A 121 -10.91 19.64 -2.59
C GLY A 121 -10.30 19.79 -1.19
N GLY A 122 -9.39 18.88 -0.78
CA GLY A 122 -8.60 19.04 0.45
C GLY A 122 -8.60 17.81 1.36
N PHE A 123 -8.37 18.08 2.63
CA PHE A 123 -8.32 17.09 3.71
C PHE A 123 -9.68 17.00 4.42
N TYR A 124 -10.14 15.78 4.71
CA TYR A 124 -11.41 15.44 5.34
C TYR A 124 -11.22 14.53 6.56
#